data_AF-A0A150AGF3-F1
#
_entry.id   AF-A0A150AGF3-F1
#
_cell.length_a   1.000
_cell.length_b   1.000
_cell.length_c   1.000
_cell.angle_alpha   90.00
_cell.angle_beta   90.00
_cell.angle_gamma   90.00
#
_symmetry.space_group_name_H-M   'P 1'
#
loop_
_entity.id
_entity.type
_entity.pdbx_description
1 polymer ?
#
loop_
_entity_poly.entity_id
_entity_poly.type
_entity_poly.pdbx_seq_one_letter_code
_entity_poly.pdbx_strand_id
1 'polypeptide(L)'
;MHIEEIYQLEKSDRLDLEAHNITPEASDFIFSLNEFEFFKSIYDQSEDSNSSLFPPFTSAEINQVKEILDNIDFSKGKRTPVYNAIQEVIQKAEQLSFFKALSEKLDEIETDWEYEDENRWELIDSLKNISVLFMMNEIEREFGDSDLTSATTLTDHEFEFLSIIHEDETKNKKEVKVGNLTFNLAQLDYVREIITTLEYPENTPLDIDQEQFILNILEKCSHLNDEEPNEFHTFSIQELFEIESSSNSTNEDNSIFADNNFSKAELKLLDAVFNNKTFVKIGDSKYNKKQLNSLKEAFTEEIEWESIKKYFSESQQELITHILLVYENQFLIEDEEENEDGKIDIEVFYLMDQIERNEMDNIGSSIGDLIFTDPQYELLDAIYKNKPSFENQLMKISLKREELDKIAKVFDQLHLYQSGKMVISLPKKAKFFVDDLINTAFENDPKI
;
A
#
# COMPACT_ATOMS: atom_id res chain seq x y z
N MET A 1 -5.32 -19.11 -25.18
CA MET A 1 -5.24 -20.51 -24.69
C MET A 1 -6.05 -21.39 -25.63
N HIS A 2 -5.65 -22.64 -25.85
CA HIS A 2 -6.32 -23.58 -26.77
C HIS A 2 -7.00 -24.72 -25.99
N ILE A 3 -8.03 -25.34 -26.58
CA ILE A 3 -8.74 -26.47 -25.97
C ILE A 3 -7.81 -27.64 -25.65
N GLU A 4 -6.81 -27.89 -26.48
CA GLU A 4 -5.81 -28.94 -26.25
C GLU A 4 -5.06 -28.72 -24.92
N GLU A 5 -4.71 -27.47 -24.61
CA GLU A 5 -3.99 -27.13 -23.39
C GLU A 5 -4.85 -27.38 -22.14
N ILE A 6 -6.12 -26.95 -22.18
CA ILE A 6 -7.10 -27.19 -21.10
C ILE A 6 -7.33 -28.70 -20.90
N TYR A 7 -7.44 -29.45 -21.99
CA TYR A 7 -7.59 -30.89 -21.96
C TYR A 7 -6.40 -31.61 -21.31
N GLN A 8 -5.17 -31.20 -21.65
CA GLN A 8 -3.96 -31.81 -21.07
C GLN A 8 -3.81 -31.52 -19.58
N LEU A 9 -4.19 -30.31 -19.13
CA LEU A 9 -4.24 -29.97 -17.71
C LEU A 9 -5.22 -30.88 -16.96
N GLU A 10 -6.47 -30.94 -17.42
CA GLU A 10 -7.50 -31.77 -16.76
C GLU A 10 -7.15 -33.27 -16.80
N LYS A 11 -6.51 -33.74 -17.88
CA LYS A 11 -6.02 -35.12 -17.97
C LYS A 11 -5.00 -35.41 -16.86
N SER A 12 -4.08 -34.49 -16.61
CA SER A 12 -3.10 -34.63 -15.53
C SER A 12 -3.79 -34.74 -14.16
N ASP A 13 -4.77 -33.88 -13.91
CA ASP A 13 -5.49 -33.86 -12.63
C ASP A 13 -6.30 -35.14 -12.40
N ARG A 14 -7.00 -35.63 -13.43
CA ARG A 14 -7.73 -36.89 -13.37
C ARG A 14 -6.79 -38.08 -13.09
N LEU A 15 -5.63 -38.13 -13.74
CA LEU A 15 -4.63 -39.18 -13.52
C LEU A 15 -4.06 -39.13 -12.10
N ASP A 16 -3.85 -37.94 -11.55
CA ASP A 16 -3.37 -37.77 -10.18
C ASP A 16 -4.39 -38.25 -9.15
N LEU A 17 -5.66 -37.90 -9.33
CA LEU A 17 -6.75 -38.35 -8.45
C LEU A 17 -6.93 -39.88 -8.50
N GLU A 18 -6.84 -40.49 -9.68
CA GLU A 18 -6.84 -41.94 -9.84
C GLU A 18 -5.64 -42.60 -9.13
N ALA A 19 -4.43 -42.04 -9.30
CA ALA A 19 -3.23 -42.56 -8.65
C ALA A 19 -3.33 -42.54 -7.12
N HIS A 20 -4.05 -41.56 -6.57
CA HIS A 20 -4.24 -41.39 -5.13
C HIS A 20 -5.53 -42.04 -4.60
N ASN A 21 -6.28 -42.79 -5.42
CA ASN A 21 -7.57 -43.40 -5.08
C ASN A 21 -8.60 -42.40 -4.52
N ILE A 22 -8.57 -41.17 -5.01
CA ILE A 22 -9.54 -40.14 -4.66
C ILE A 22 -10.73 -40.28 -5.62
N THR A 23 -11.95 -40.19 -5.10
CA THR A 23 -13.14 -40.27 -5.94
C THR A 23 -13.42 -38.88 -6.53
N PRO A 24 -13.36 -38.72 -7.86
CA PRO A 24 -13.64 -37.43 -8.49
C PRO A 24 -15.09 -36.99 -8.24
N GLU A 25 -15.30 -35.75 -7.79
CA GLU A 25 -16.63 -35.12 -7.81
C GLU A 25 -16.86 -34.43 -9.15
N ALA A 26 -18.12 -34.36 -9.61
CA ALA A 26 -18.43 -33.84 -10.95
C ALA A 26 -18.15 -32.33 -11.10
N SER A 27 -18.05 -31.60 -9.98
CA SER A 27 -17.68 -30.19 -9.91
C SER A 27 -16.17 -29.94 -10.00
N ASP A 28 -15.34 -30.97 -9.83
CA ASP A 28 -13.88 -30.82 -9.74
C ASP A 28 -13.22 -30.65 -11.12
N PHE A 29 -14.01 -30.68 -12.20
CA PHE A 29 -13.49 -30.71 -13.57
C PHE A 29 -14.25 -29.76 -14.48
N ILE A 30 -13.49 -29.17 -15.40
CA ILE A 30 -13.96 -28.28 -16.45
C ILE A 30 -14.84 -29.06 -17.43
N PHE A 31 -14.42 -30.25 -17.84
CA PHE A 31 -15.17 -31.14 -18.71
C PHE A 31 -15.93 -32.19 -17.92
N SER A 32 -17.16 -32.47 -18.33
CA SER A 32 -17.85 -33.69 -17.91
C SER A 32 -17.16 -34.92 -18.49
N LEU A 33 -17.39 -36.10 -17.90
CA LEU A 33 -16.80 -37.35 -18.38
C LEU A 33 -17.04 -37.60 -19.88
N ASN A 34 -18.22 -37.24 -20.39
CA ASN A 34 -18.57 -37.41 -21.80
C ASN A 34 -17.74 -36.50 -22.72
N GLU A 35 -17.50 -35.26 -22.28
CA GLU A 35 -16.70 -34.25 -22.99
C GLU A 35 -15.21 -34.62 -22.91
N PHE A 36 -14.73 -35.04 -21.74
CA PHE A 36 -13.37 -35.52 -21.55
C PHE A 36 -13.03 -36.71 -22.46
N GLU A 37 -13.90 -37.73 -22.49
CA GLU A 37 -13.72 -38.90 -23.35
C GLU A 37 -13.81 -38.56 -24.85
N PHE A 38 -14.59 -37.54 -25.19
CA PHE A 38 -14.60 -37.01 -26.55
C PHE A 38 -13.25 -36.35 -26.91
N PHE A 39 -12.70 -35.50 -26.06
CA PHE A 39 -11.39 -34.88 -26.28
C PHE A 39 -10.24 -35.89 -26.26
N LYS A 40 -10.33 -36.91 -25.40
CA LYS A 40 -9.41 -38.05 -25.41
C LYS A 40 -9.38 -38.76 -26.76
N SER A 41 -10.54 -38.93 -27.39
CA SER A 41 -10.62 -39.51 -28.75
C SER A 41 -9.99 -38.64 -29.84
N ILE A 42 -9.81 -37.34 -29.58
CA ILE A 42 -9.21 -36.38 -30.50
C ILE A 42 -7.68 -36.28 -30.28
N TYR A 43 -7.25 -36.06 -29.04
CA TYR A 43 -5.88 -35.70 -28.69
C TYR A 43 -5.02 -36.91 -28.29
N ASP A 44 -5.62 -37.97 -27.74
CA ASP A 44 -4.92 -39.16 -27.25
C ASP A 44 -5.37 -40.42 -27.98
N GLN A 45 -5.21 -40.43 -29.30
CA GLN A 45 -5.59 -41.56 -30.15
C GLN A 45 -4.87 -42.88 -29.80
N SER A 46 -3.81 -42.84 -29.00
CA SER A 46 -3.13 -44.03 -28.48
C SER A 46 -3.82 -44.67 -27.27
N GLU A 47 -4.79 -43.99 -26.65
CA GLU A 47 -5.52 -44.47 -25.48
C GLU A 47 -6.96 -44.88 -25.84
N ASP A 48 -7.48 -45.90 -25.16
CA ASP A 48 -8.87 -46.32 -25.36
C ASP A 48 -9.81 -45.24 -24.79
N SER A 49 -10.56 -44.58 -25.68
CA SER A 49 -11.66 -43.68 -25.34
C SER A 49 -12.98 -44.43 -25.28
N ASN A 50 -13.84 -44.13 -24.31
CA ASN A 50 -15.17 -44.71 -24.20
C ASN A 50 -16.17 -44.02 -25.13
N SER A 51 -16.18 -44.45 -26.40
CA SER A 51 -17.04 -43.88 -27.45
C SER A 51 -18.55 -44.11 -27.26
N SER A 52 -18.98 -44.76 -26.17
CA SER A 52 -20.40 -44.91 -25.83
C SER A 52 -20.96 -43.69 -25.07
N LEU A 53 -20.09 -42.81 -24.59
CA LEU A 53 -20.45 -41.66 -23.76
C LEU A 53 -20.74 -40.38 -24.56
N PHE A 54 -20.40 -40.34 -25.84
CA PHE A 54 -20.64 -39.21 -26.73
C PHE A 54 -21.24 -39.69 -28.07
N PRO A 55 -21.92 -38.81 -28.84
CA PRO A 55 -22.49 -39.18 -30.13
C PRO A 55 -21.43 -39.73 -31.09
N PRO A 56 -21.76 -40.69 -31.98
CA PRO A 56 -20.76 -41.29 -32.85
C PRO A 56 -20.23 -40.30 -33.89
N PHE A 57 -18.91 -40.15 -33.99
CA PHE A 57 -18.22 -39.40 -35.03
C PHE A 57 -17.45 -40.32 -35.97
N THR A 58 -17.41 -39.97 -37.26
CA THR A 58 -16.48 -40.62 -38.19
C THR A 58 -15.06 -40.08 -37.99
N SER A 59 -14.03 -40.84 -38.34
CA SER A 59 -12.64 -40.36 -38.24
C SER A 59 -12.38 -39.08 -39.05
N ALA A 60 -13.10 -38.89 -40.16
CA ALA A 60 -13.03 -37.66 -40.94
C ALA A 60 -13.67 -36.48 -40.20
N GLU A 61 -14.84 -36.69 -39.56
CA GLU A 61 -15.49 -35.69 -38.73
C GLU A 61 -14.62 -35.32 -37.52
N ILE A 62 -14.00 -36.30 -36.85
CA ILE A 62 -13.08 -36.08 -35.71
C ILE A 62 -11.90 -35.22 -36.12
N ASN A 63 -11.24 -35.54 -37.25
CA ASN A 63 -10.10 -34.76 -37.71
C ASN A 63 -10.49 -33.33 -38.08
N GLN A 64 -11.64 -33.13 -38.72
CA GLN A 64 -12.14 -31.80 -39.08
C GLN A 64 -12.54 -30.98 -37.86
N VAL A 65 -13.17 -31.62 -36.87
CA VAL A 65 -13.47 -30.98 -35.59
C VAL A 65 -12.18 -30.61 -34.87
N LYS A 66 -11.20 -31.52 -34.80
CA LYS A 66 -9.88 -31.24 -34.22
C LYS A 66 -9.26 -30.01 -34.89
N GLU A 67 -9.19 -30.00 -36.22
CA GLU A 67 -8.67 -28.85 -36.96
C GLU A 67 -9.40 -27.55 -36.61
N ILE A 68 -10.72 -27.57 -36.44
CA ILE A 68 -11.46 -26.38 -36.00
C ILE A 68 -11.07 -25.98 -34.58
N LEU A 69 -11.10 -26.92 -33.63
CA LEU A 69 -10.84 -26.67 -32.23
C LEU A 69 -9.40 -26.20 -31.96
N ASP A 70 -8.42 -26.79 -32.64
CA ASP A 70 -7.01 -26.38 -32.60
C ASP A 70 -6.81 -24.93 -33.08
N ASN A 71 -7.68 -24.45 -33.98
CA ASN A 71 -7.61 -23.11 -34.55
C ASN A 71 -8.47 -22.09 -33.79
N ILE A 72 -9.21 -22.51 -32.76
CA ILE A 72 -9.96 -21.60 -31.89
C ILE A 72 -9.02 -21.12 -30.80
N ASP A 73 -8.69 -19.84 -30.88
CA ASP A 73 -7.97 -19.12 -29.83
C ASP A 73 -8.97 -18.46 -28.89
N PHE A 74 -8.85 -18.74 -27.60
CA PHE A 74 -9.62 -18.08 -26.55
C PHE A 74 -9.02 -16.73 -26.12
N SER A 75 -7.99 -16.20 -26.79
CA SER A 75 -7.43 -14.86 -26.52
C SER A 75 -8.35 -13.72 -27.01
N LYS A 76 -8.22 -12.50 -26.44
CA LYS A 76 -9.14 -11.39 -26.73
C LYS A 76 -9.09 -10.96 -28.20
N GLY A 77 -10.26 -10.75 -28.79
CA GLY A 77 -10.43 -9.92 -30.01
C GLY A 77 -10.62 -10.63 -31.36
N LYS A 78 -10.58 -11.97 -31.45
CA LYS A 78 -10.87 -12.73 -32.69
C LYS A 78 -11.91 -13.84 -32.49
N ARG A 79 -13.06 -13.47 -31.94
CA ARG A 79 -14.08 -14.44 -31.51
C ARG A 79 -14.84 -15.05 -32.70
N THR A 80 -14.62 -16.34 -32.95
CA THR A 80 -15.60 -17.21 -33.61
C THR A 80 -16.14 -18.16 -32.55
N PRO A 81 -17.42 -18.07 -32.15
CA PRO A 81 -17.99 -19.00 -31.19
C PRO A 81 -17.79 -20.45 -31.65
N VAL A 82 -17.34 -21.32 -30.74
CA VAL A 82 -17.03 -22.74 -31.01
C VAL A 82 -18.20 -23.42 -31.74
N TYR A 83 -19.41 -23.16 -31.26
CA TYR A 83 -20.63 -23.65 -31.89
C TYR A 83 -20.78 -23.24 -33.36
N ASN A 84 -20.48 -21.98 -33.70
CA ASN A 84 -20.64 -21.46 -35.06
C ASN A 84 -19.62 -22.06 -36.02
N ALA A 85 -18.37 -22.24 -35.58
CA ALA A 85 -17.32 -22.85 -36.39
C ALA A 85 -17.60 -24.33 -36.66
N ILE A 86 -18.08 -25.06 -35.66
CA ILE A 86 -18.37 -26.49 -35.78
C ILE A 86 -19.63 -26.77 -36.60
N GLN A 87 -20.59 -25.85 -36.61
CA GLN A 87 -21.82 -25.98 -37.41
C GLN A 87 -21.54 -26.08 -38.92
N GLU A 88 -20.41 -25.58 -39.40
CA GLU A 88 -20.00 -25.69 -40.81
C GLU A 88 -19.56 -27.11 -41.19
N VAL A 89 -19.12 -27.92 -40.21
CA VAL A 89 -18.58 -29.27 -40.40
C VAL A 89 -19.58 -30.36 -40.00
N ILE A 90 -20.35 -30.12 -38.95
CA ILE A 90 -21.26 -31.11 -38.38
C ILE A 90 -22.70 -30.83 -38.79
N GLN A 91 -23.34 -31.80 -39.46
CA GLN A 91 -24.73 -31.65 -39.93
C GLN A 91 -25.75 -32.48 -39.12
N LYS A 92 -25.30 -33.37 -38.24
CA LYS A 92 -26.20 -34.22 -37.45
C LYS A 92 -26.65 -33.49 -36.19
N ALA A 93 -27.97 -33.48 -35.93
CA ALA A 93 -28.56 -32.76 -34.82
C ALA A 93 -28.04 -33.19 -33.43
N GLU A 94 -27.78 -34.49 -33.24
CA GLU A 94 -27.26 -35.03 -31.98
C GLU A 94 -25.82 -34.57 -31.69
N GLN A 95 -24.96 -34.54 -32.71
CA GLN A 95 -23.59 -34.04 -32.61
C GLN A 95 -23.57 -32.52 -32.37
N LEU A 96 -24.43 -31.77 -33.06
CA LEU A 96 -24.58 -30.33 -32.85
C LEU A 96 -25.07 -29.99 -31.44
N SER A 97 -26.01 -30.76 -30.90
CA SER A 97 -26.51 -30.57 -29.54
C SER A 97 -25.44 -30.81 -28.49
N PHE A 98 -24.55 -31.79 -28.71
CA PHE A 98 -23.39 -32.04 -27.86
C PHE A 98 -22.44 -30.84 -27.85
N PHE A 99 -22.10 -30.31 -29.03
CA PHE A 99 -21.24 -29.12 -29.13
C PHE A 99 -21.86 -27.84 -28.62
N LYS A 100 -23.19 -27.72 -28.66
CA LYS A 100 -23.88 -26.57 -28.09
C LYS A 100 -23.66 -26.49 -26.57
N ALA A 101 -23.88 -27.61 -25.86
CA ALA A 101 -23.68 -27.68 -24.42
C ALA A 101 -22.21 -27.46 -24.03
N LEU A 102 -21.29 -28.02 -24.80
CA LEU A 102 -19.85 -27.80 -24.63
C LEU A 102 -19.46 -26.34 -24.87
N SER A 103 -20.00 -25.69 -25.90
CA SER A 103 -19.74 -24.27 -26.18
C SER A 103 -20.25 -23.38 -25.07
N GLU A 104 -21.47 -23.62 -24.56
CA GLU A 104 -22.04 -22.83 -23.46
C GLU A 104 -21.18 -22.92 -22.19
N LYS A 105 -20.62 -24.09 -21.86
CA LYS A 105 -19.66 -24.23 -20.75
C LYS A 105 -18.33 -23.55 -21.00
N LEU A 106 -17.77 -23.69 -22.20
CA LEU A 106 -16.51 -23.02 -22.56
C LEU A 106 -16.67 -21.50 -22.54
N ASP A 107 -17.85 -20.98 -22.89
CA ASP A 107 -18.22 -19.57 -22.77
C ASP A 107 -18.49 -19.15 -21.29
N GLU A 108 -18.93 -20.06 -20.40
CA GLU A 108 -19.10 -19.81 -18.95
C GLU A 108 -17.77 -19.85 -18.17
N ILE A 109 -16.86 -20.78 -18.51
CA ILE A 109 -15.50 -20.87 -17.95
C ILE A 109 -14.69 -19.60 -18.26
N GLU A 110 -14.98 -18.93 -19.39
CA GLU A 110 -14.47 -17.58 -19.72
C GLU A 110 -14.89 -16.51 -18.69
N THR A 111 -15.99 -16.72 -17.95
CA THR A 111 -16.52 -15.78 -16.94
C THR A 111 -15.99 -16.07 -15.54
N ASP A 112 -15.76 -17.34 -15.19
CA ASP A 112 -15.18 -17.73 -13.89
C ASP A 112 -13.63 -17.62 -13.86
N TRP A 113 -12.97 -17.62 -15.02
CA TRP A 113 -11.54 -17.28 -15.14
C TRP A 113 -11.23 -15.80 -14.87
N GLU A 114 -12.24 -14.92 -14.88
CA GLU A 114 -12.11 -13.56 -14.33
C GLU A 114 -12.07 -13.55 -12.79
N TYR A 115 -12.32 -14.69 -12.11
CA TYR A 115 -12.44 -14.78 -10.65
C TYR A 115 -11.44 -15.71 -9.93
N GLU A 116 -10.69 -16.59 -10.62
CA GLU A 116 -9.65 -17.44 -9.99
C GLU A 116 -8.21 -17.14 -10.50
N ASP A 117 -7.81 -15.86 -10.45
CA ASP A 117 -6.39 -15.46 -10.46
C ASP A 117 -6.05 -14.62 -9.22
N GLU A 118 -6.79 -14.79 -8.11
CA GLU A 118 -6.56 -14.11 -6.82
C GLU A 118 -5.23 -14.52 -6.14
N ASN A 119 -4.48 -15.52 -6.65
CA ASN A 119 -3.24 -16.01 -6.03
C ASN A 119 -1.98 -15.97 -6.91
N ARG A 120 -2.00 -15.36 -8.11
CA ARG A 120 -0.75 -15.10 -8.87
C ARG A 120 -0.22 -13.67 -8.71
N TRP A 121 -0.89 -12.88 -7.87
CA TRP A 121 -0.79 -11.43 -7.89
C TRP A 121 -0.65 -10.77 -6.51
N GLU A 122 -0.20 -11.48 -5.47
CA GLU A 122 0.45 -10.82 -4.31
C GLU A 122 1.66 -9.97 -4.76
N LEU A 123 2.18 -10.22 -5.98
CA LEU A 123 3.25 -9.44 -6.62
C LEU A 123 2.78 -8.13 -7.31
N ILE A 124 1.48 -7.80 -7.35
CA ILE A 124 1.03 -6.50 -7.90
C ILE A 124 1.62 -5.33 -7.11
N ASP A 125 1.68 -5.45 -5.78
CA ASP A 125 2.29 -4.40 -4.96
C ASP A 125 3.81 -4.33 -5.16
N SER A 126 4.45 -5.43 -5.52
CA SER A 126 5.88 -5.45 -5.85
C SER A 126 6.20 -4.66 -7.13
N LEU A 127 5.28 -4.63 -8.11
CA LEU A 127 5.45 -3.84 -9.35
C LEU A 127 5.44 -2.33 -9.07
N LYS A 128 4.67 -1.85 -8.07
CA LYS A 128 4.66 -0.44 -7.64
C LYS A 128 6.03 0.01 -7.10
N ASN A 129 6.80 -0.93 -6.55
CA ASN A 129 8.05 -0.65 -5.85
C ASN A 129 9.30 -0.63 -6.75
N ILE A 130 9.20 -0.96 -8.03
CA ILE A 130 10.36 -0.96 -8.95
C ILE A 130 11.00 0.42 -9.06
N SER A 131 10.20 1.48 -9.10
CA SER A 131 10.70 2.85 -9.16
C SER A 131 11.42 3.25 -7.87
N VAL A 132 10.96 2.73 -6.72
CA VAL A 132 11.59 2.93 -5.41
C VAL A 132 12.91 2.18 -5.35
N LEU A 133 12.91 0.89 -5.74
CA LEU A 133 14.12 0.07 -5.82
C LEU A 133 15.19 0.72 -6.70
N PHE A 134 14.79 1.22 -7.87
CA PHE A 134 15.67 1.90 -8.80
C PHE A 134 16.26 3.18 -8.19
N MET A 135 15.42 4.04 -7.60
CA MET A 135 15.85 5.31 -6.99
C MET A 135 16.79 5.10 -5.79
N MET A 136 16.49 4.15 -4.91
CA MET A 136 17.36 3.82 -3.77
C MET A 136 18.74 3.34 -4.25
N ASN A 137 18.77 2.45 -5.24
CA ASN A 137 20.03 1.97 -5.83
C ASN A 137 20.77 3.06 -6.63
N GLU A 138 20.07 4.04 -7.19
CA GLU A 138 20.67 5.19 -7.88
C GLU A 138 21.35 6.14 -6.88
N ILE A 139 20.65 6.51 -5.80
CA ILE A 139 21.19 7.30 -4.69
C ILE A 139 22.42 6.60 -4.10
N GLU A 140 22.34 5.29 -3.85
CA GLU A 140 23.47 4.55 -3.30
C GLU A 140 24.69 4.56 -4.23
N ARG A 141 24.47 4.42 -5.54
CA ARG A 141 25.56 4.46 -6.52
C ARG A 141 26.16 5.86 -6.70
N GLU A 142 25.38 6.92 -6.52
CA GLU A 142 25.82 8.32 -6.66
C GLU A 142 26.55 8.83 -5.40
N PHE A 143 26.08 8.45 -4.20
CA PHE A 143 26.57 8.98 -2.92
C PHE A 143 27.39 7.98 -2.10
N GLY A 144 27.22 6.66 -2.29
CA GLY A 144 28.06 5.59 -1.74
C GLY A 144 27.85 5.26 -0.25
N ASP A 145 26.65 5.47 0.29
CA ASP A 145 26.29 5.27 1.70
C ASP A 145 25.41 4.00 1.89
N SER A 146 26.05 2.87 2.19
CA SER A 146 25.47 1.51 2.09
C SER A 146 24.37 1.15 3.09
N ASP A 147 23.17 1.66 2.86
CA ASP A 147 21.97 1.28 3.62
C ASP A 147 21.14 0.16 2.93
N LEU A 148 21.52 -0.26 1.71
CA LEU A 148 20.86 -1.37 1.00
C LEU A 148 21.34 -2.75 1.45
N THR A 149 20.41 -3.69 1.64
CA THR A 149 20.74 -5.10 1.93
C THR A 149 21.06 -5.85 0.63
N SER A 150 21.68 -7.04 0.74
CA SER A 150 21.92 -7.87 -0.44
C SER A 150 20.64 -8.31 -1.16
N ALA A 151 19.49 -8.27 -0.48
CA ALA A 151 18.19 -8.63 -1.02
C ALA A 151 17.55 -7.48 -1.82
N THR A 152 17.88 -6.22 -1.51
CA THR A 152 17.37 -5.01 -2.20
C THR A 152 18.42 -4.31 -3.06
N THR A 153 19.66 -4.82 -3.08
CA THR A 153 20.73 -4.33 -3.97
C THR A 153 20.56 -4.87 -5.39
N LEU A 154 20.43 -3.96 -6.35
CA LEU A 154 20.48 -4.24 -7.78
C LEU A 154 21.93 -4.46 -8.23
N THR A 155 22.15 -5.55 -8.95
CA THR A 155 23.41 -5.76 -9.67
C THR A 155 23.58 -4.69 -10.74
N ASP A 156 24.82 -4.49 -11.21
CA ASP A 156 25.12 -3.49 -12.25
C ASP A 156 24.26 -3.68 -13.51
N HIS A 157 23.96 -4.92 -13.87
CA HIS A 157 23.15 -5.25 -15.04
C HIS A 157 21.66 -5.01 -14.80
N GLU A 158 21.13 -5.34 -13.63
CA GLU A 158 19.72 -5.05 -13.30
C GLU A 158 19.48 -3.54 -13.19
N PHE A 159 20.43 -2.80 -12.60
CA PHE A 159 20.38 -1.34 -12.55
C PHE A 159 20.45 -0.73 -13.95
N GLU A 160 21.41 -1.16 -14.78
CA GLU A 160 21.53 -0.74 -16.19
C GLU A 160 20.24 -1.01 -16.98
N PHE A 161 19.59 -2.15 -16.76
CA PHE A 161 18.31 -2.48 -17.39
C PHE A 161 17.19 -1.53 -16.96
N LEU A 162 17.01 -1.30 -15.66
CA LEU A 162 15.97 -0.39 -15.17
C LEU A 162 16.21 1.06 -15.61
N SER A 163 17.47 1.53 -15.62
CA SER A 163 17.81 2.85 -16.20
C SER A 163 17.33 2.96 -17.64
N ILE A 164 17.51 1.91 -18.46
CA ILE A 164 17.05 1.89 -19.85
C ILE A 164 15.52 1.92 -19.98
N ILE A 165 14.82 1.27 -19.05
CA ILE A 165 13.34 1.27 -19.02
C ILE A 165 12.81 2.65 -18.61
N HIS A 166 13.44 3.32 -17.64
CA HIS A 166 13.05 4.64 -17.12
C HIS A 166 13.49 5.82 -18.02
N GLU A 167 14.65 5.73 -18.66
CA GLU A 167 15.13 6.73 -19.61
C GLU A 167 14.44 6.52 -20.97
N ASP A 168 13.36 7.29 -21.20
CA ASP A 168 12.52 7.27 -22.42
C ASP A 168 13.29 7.54 -23.74
N GLU A 169 14.60 7.80 -23.68
CA GLU A 169 15.50 8.11 -24.77
C GLU A 169 15.96 6.88 -25.60
N THR A 170 15.75 5.65 -25.12
CA THR A 170 16.20 4.43 -25.84
C THR A 170 15.30 4.01 -27.02
N LYS A 171 14.20 4.75 -27.28
CA LYS A 171 13.24 4.54 -28.39
C LYS A 171 13.86 4.42 -29.80
N ASN A 172 15.17 4.70 -29.97
CA ASN A 172 15.88 4.65 -31.24
C ASN A 172 16.90 3.50 -31.42
N LYS A 173 17.11 2.60 -30.43
CA LYS A 173 17.99 1.43 -30.60
C LYS A 173 17.16 0.17 -30.89
N LYS A 174 17.56 -0.59 -31.92
CA LYS A 174 16.84 -1.83 -32.33
C LYS A 174 16.96 -2.96 -31.30
N GLU A 175 18.11 -3.04 -30.64
CA GLU A 175 18.44 -4.02 -29.62
C GLU A 175 19.32 -3.39 -28.55
N VAL A 176 19.14 -3.82 -27.31
CA VAL A 176 19.89 -3.43 -26.13
C VAL A 176 20.46 -4.67 -25.48
N LYS A 177 21.74 -4.60 -25.09
CA LYS A 177 22.41 -5.70 -24.40
C LYS A 177 22.63 -5.31 -22.95
N VAL A 178 22.22 -6.18 -22.06
CA VAL A 178 22.43 -6.07 -20.61
C VAL A 178 23.09 -7.36 -20.15
N GLY A 179 24.35 -7.27 -19.72
CA GLY A 179 25.17 -8.43 -19.44
C GLY A 179 25.25 -9.39 -20.64
N ASN A 180 24.77 -10.62 -20.46
CA ASN A 180 24.69 -11.63 -21.53
C ASN A 180 23.34 -11.66 -22.26
N LEU A 181 22.35 -10.90 -21.80
CA LEU A 181 21.00 -10.87 -22.36
C LEU A 181 20.88 -9.79 -23.43
N THR A 182 20.07 -10.05 -24.47
CA THR A 182 19.82 -9.09 -25.55
C THR A 182 18.32 -8.88 -25.72
N PHE A 183 17.85 -7.68 -25.42
CA PHE A 183 16.44 -7.29 -25.54
C PHE A 183 16.23 -6.49 -26.82
N ASN A 184 15.22 -6.86 -27.61
CA ASN A 184 14.79 -6.00 -28.71
C ASN A 184 13.83 -4.92 -28.21
N LEU A 185 13.55 -3.92 -29.05
CA LEU A 185 12.69 -2.79 -28.67
C LEU A 185 11.28 -3.24 -28.23
N ALA A 186 10.68 -4.23 -28.89
CA ALA A 186 9.34 -4.71 -28.52
C ALA A 186 9.34 -5.42 -27.16
N GLN A 187 10.41 -6.15 -26.83
CA GLN A 187 10.57 -6.78 -25.51
C GLN A 187 10.78 -5.73 -24.40
N LEU A 188 11.51 -4.64 -24.68
CA LEU A 188 11.67 -3.54 -23.73
C LEU A 188 10.37 -2.77 -23.52
N ASP A 189 9.61 -2.53 -24.60
CA ASP A 189 8.30 -1.89 -24.51
C ASP A 189 7.31 -2.77 -23.76
N TYR A 190 7.35 -4.09 -23.99
CA TYR A 190 6.57 -5.09 -23.25
C TYR A 190 6.88 -5.06 -21.75
N VAL A 191 8.17 -5.09 -21.37
CA VAL A 191 8.56 -5.00 -19.96
C VAL A 191 8.16 -3.64 -19.36
N ARG A 192 8.29 -2.55 -20.10
CA ARG A 192 7.86 -1.22 -19.63
C ARG A 192 6.36 -1.17 -19.40
N GLU A 193 5.57 -1.78 -20.28
CA GLU A 193 4.11 -1.84 -20.15
C GLU A 193 3.72 -2.65 -18.90
N ILE A 194 4.32 -3.83 -18.69
CA ILE A 194 4.13 -4.61 -17.45
C ILE A 194 4.43 -3.77 -16.19
N ILE A 195 5.54 -3.04 -16.19
CA ILE A 195 5.98 -2.24 -15.04
C ILE A 195 5.08 -1.01 -14.81
N THR A 196 4.56 -0.39 -15.87
CA THR A 196 3.89 0.92 -15.79
C THR A 196 2.37 0.86 -15.80
N THR A 197 1.79 -0.09 -16.53
CA THR A 197 0.33 -0.20 -16.69
C THR A 197 -0.25 -1.38 -15.92
N LEU A 198 0.59 -2.29 -15.40
CA LEU A 198 0.17 -3.54 -14.72
C LEU A 198 -0.71 -4.45 -15.61
N GLU A 199 -0.77 -4.17 -16.91
CA GLU A 199 -1.49 -4.97 -17.89
C GLU A 199 -0.48 -5.79 -18.71
N TYR A 200 -0.77 -7.06 -18.96
CA TYR A 200 0.07 -7.92 -19.78
C TYR A 200 -0.33 -7.83 -21.26
N PRO A 201 0.52 -7.29 -22.15
CA PRO A 201 0.21 -7.27 -23.57
C PRO A 201 0.17 -8.70 -24.12
N GLU A 202 -0.86 -9.06 -24.91
CA GLU A 202 -1.06 -10.43 -25.39
C GLU A 202 0.02 -10.96 -26.35
N ASN A 203 1.05 -10.18 -26.69
CA ASN A 203 2.20 -10.65 -27.46
C ASN A 203 3.45 -9.80 -27.20
N THR A 204 4.44 -10.36 -26.51
CA THR A 204 5.87 -10.45 -26.88
C THR A 204 6.58 -11.27 -25.79
N PRO A 205 6.77 -12.59 -25.96
CA PRO A 205 7.37 -13.41 -24.90
C PRO A 205 8.86 -13.07 -24.73
N LEU A 206 9.29 -13.04 -23.48
CA LEU A 206 10.70 -13.07 -23.10
C LEU A 206 11.18 -14.53 -23.18
N ASP A 207 12.47 -14.75 -23.42
CA ASP A 207 13.02 -16.11 -23.23
C ASP A 207 13.18 -16.42 -21.74
N ILE A 208 13.35 -17.70 -21.39
CA ILE A 208 13.41 -18.14 -19.98
C ILE A 208 14.50 -17.41 -19.20
N ASP A 209 15.64 -17.12 -19.82
CA ASP A 209 16.75 -16.44 -19.15
C ASP A 209 16.40 -14.95 -18.91
N GLN A 210 15.69 -14.32 -19.83
CA GLN A 210 15.15 -12.96 -19.70
C GLN A 210 14.00 -12.90 -18.68
N GLU A 211 13.08 -13.85 -18.69
CA GLU A 211 11.98 -13.95 -17.71
C GLU A 211 12.52 -14.09 -16.31
N GLN A 212 13.45 -15.03 -16.10
CA GLN A 212 14.08 -15.22 -14.80
C GLN A 212 14.85 -13.97 -14.35
N PHE A 213 15.50 -13.27 -15.28
CA PHE A 213 16.18 -12.01 -14.99
C PHE A 213 15.21 -10.92 -14.51
N ILE A 214 14.05 -10.78 -15.15
CA ILE A 214 13.01 -9.84 -14.71
C ILE A 214 12.38 -10.29 -13.39
N LEU A 215 12.08 -11.58 -13.23
CA LEU A 215 11.52 -12.13 -11.99
C LEU A 215 12.46 -11.92 -10.80
N ASN A 216 13.77 -12.05 -10.98
CA ASN A 216 14.72 -11.73 -9.91
C ASN A 216 14.66 -10.25 -9.51
N ILE A 217 14.46 -9.32 -10.45
CA ILE A 217 14.26 -7.90 -10.13
C ILE A 217 12.95 -7.72 -9.35
N LEU A 218 11.87 -8.39 -9.78
CA LEU A 218 10.57 -8.33 -9.11
C LEU A 218 10.59 -8.94 -7.70
N GLU A 219 11.35 -10.01 -7.49
CA GLU A 219 11.59 -10.62 -6.18
C GLU A 219 12.37 -9.66 -5.26
N LYS A 220 13.34 -8.91 -5.79
CA LYS A 220 13.98 -7.83 -5.02
C LYS A 220 13.02 -6.69 -4.69
N CYS A 221 12.05 -6.41 -5.57
CA CYS A 221 11.00 -5.45 -5.30
C CYS A 221 9.99 -5.97 -4.26
N SER A 222 9.73 -7.27 -4.23
CA SER A 222 8.91 -7.88 -3.18
C SER A 222 9.63 -7.81 -1.84
N HIS A 223 10.96 -7.90 -1.82
CA HIS A 223 11.75 -7.65 -0.61
C HIS A 223 11.76 -6.20 -0.12
N LEU A 224 11.30 -5.23 -0.92
CA LEU A 224 10.99 -3.89 -0.37
C LEU A 224 9.70 -3.90 0.46
N ASN A 225 8.83 -4.90 0.25
CA ASN A 225 7.67 -5.17 1.09
C ASN A 225 8.00 -6.16 2.23
N ASP A 226 8.94 -7.11 2.00
CA ASP A 226 9.37 -8.10 3.02
C ASP A 226 10.49 -7.62 3.94
N GLU A 227 11.18 -6.51 3.62
CA GLU A 227 11.83 -5.71 4.66
C GLU A 227 10.70 -5.08 5.47
N GLU A 228 10.16 -5.88 6.41
CA GLU A 228 9.63 -5.34 7.65
C GLU A 228 10.59 -4.20 8.04
N PRO A 229 10.08 -2.97 8.18
CA PRO A 229 10.91 -1.84 8.56
C PRO A 229 11.66 -2.27 9.81
N ASN A 230 12.99 -2.21 9.73
CA ASN A 230 13.95 -2.53 10.80
C ASN A 230 13.22 -2.59 12.14
N GLU A 231 13.13 -3.77 12.78
CA GLU A 231 12.68 -3.95 14.16
C GLU A 231 13.05 -2.68 14.92
N PHE A 232 12.07 -1.78 15.14
CA PHE A 232 12.37 -0.40 15.50
C PHE A 232 13.34 -0.47 16.67
N HIS A 233 14.56 0.05 16.50
CA HIS A 233 15.50 0.07 17.61
C HIS A 233 14.81 0.90 18.69
N THR A 234 14.30 0.17 19.69
CA THR A 234 13.38 0.72 20.65
C THR A 234 14.24 1.30 21.73
N PHE A 235 14.48 2.60 21.58
CA PHE A 235 15.34 3.35 22.46
C PHE A 235 14.75 3.29 23.86
N SER A 236 15.50 2.72 24.79
CA SER A 236 15.14 2.81 26.20
C SER A 236 15.02 4.27 26.62
N ILE A 237 14.24 4.55 27.67
CA ILE A 237 14.12 5.90 28.26
C ILE A 237 15.51 6.49 28.59
N GLN A 238 16.48 5.64 28.91
CA GLN A 238 17.86 6.06 29.15
C GLN A 238 18.56 6.50 27.86
N GLU A 239 18.46 5.73 26.78
CA GLU A 239 19.06 6.08 25.48
C GLU A 239 18.45 7.36 24.92
N LEU A 240 17.13 7.55 25.04
CA LEU A 240 16.47 8.79 24.64
C LEU A 240 16.96 9.99 25.44
N PHE A 241 17.15 9.83 26.76
CA PHE A 241 17.75 10.86 27.58
C PHE A 241 19.20 11.17 27.15
N GLU A 242 20.00 10.16 26.84
CA GLU A 242 21.40 10.33 26.43
C GLU A 242 21.49 11.09 25.10
N ILE A 243 20.66 10.73 24.11
CA ILE A 243 20.54 11.42 22.81
C ILE A 243 20.20 12.90 23.02
N GLU A 244 19.12 13.20 23.74
CA GLU A 244 18.64 14.58 24.01
C GLU A 244 19.61 15.41 24.87
N SER A 245 20.38 14.75 25.75
CA SER A 245 21.39 15.42 26.56
C SER A 245 22.66 15.77 25.76
N SER A 246 22.98 14.99 24.73
CA SER A 246 24.18 15.14 23.90
C SER A 246 24.01 16.18 22.78
N SER A 247 22.81 16.28 22.21
CA SER A 247 22.43 17.26 21.17
C SER A 247 22.50 18.73 21.63
N ASN A 248 22.52 18.99 22.95
CA ASN A 248 22.75 20.35 23.49
C ASN A 248 24.22 20.83 23.41
N SER A 249 25.18 19.98 22.99
CA SER A 249 26.62 20.32 22.98
C SER A 249 27.24 20.54 21.59
N THR A 250 26.53 20.17 20.52
CA THR A 250 26.97 20.35 19.12
C THR A 250 25.79 20.81 18.27
N ASN A 251 25.81 22.08 17.86
CA ASN A 251 24.82 22.71 16.96
C ASN A 251 24.97 22.22 15.51
N GLU A 252 24.95 20.91 15.27
CA GLU A 252 24.79 20.37 13.92
C GLU A 252 23.47 19.59 13.90
N ASP A 253 22.42 20.32 13.49
CA ASP A 253 21.08 19.82 13.24
C ASP A 253 21.15 18.81 12.08
N ASN A 254 21.14 17.53 12.43
CA ASN A 254 20.61 16.42 11.62
C ASN A 254 20.33 15.23 12.55
N SER A 255 19.70 15.50 13.70
CA SER A 255 19.04 14.47 14.49
C SER A 255 17.64 14.24 13.90
N ILE A 256 17.31 12.98 13.60
CA ILE A 256 15.96 12.52 13.22
C ILE A 256 14.91 12.92 14.27
N PHE A 257 15.34 13.22 15.50
CA PHE A 257 14.56 13.87 16.55
C PHE A 257 14.84 15.38 16.55
N ALA A 258 14.30 16.10 15.56
CA ALA A 258 14.51 17.55 15.44
C ALA A 258 13.68 18.38 16.47
N ASP A 259 12.77 17.75 17.21
CA ASP A 259 12.00 18.34 18.30
C ASP A 259 12.35 17.65 19.63
N ASN A 260 12.67 18.43 20.68
CA ASN A 260 12.98 17.87 22.00
C ASN A 260 11.80 17.04 22.51
N ASN A 261 11.96 15.72 22.65
CA ASN A 261 10.89 14.81 23.08
C ASN A 261 10.52 14.99 24.56
N PHE A 262 11.46 15.50 25.37
CA PHE A 262 11.27 15.75 26.79
C PHE A 262 11.32 17.24 27.11
N SER A 263 10.42 17.70 27.98
CA SER A 263 10.50 19.03 28.57
C SER A 263 11.73 19.18 29.48
N LYS A 264 12.12 20.42 29.75
CA LYS A 264 13.22 20.74 30.68
C LYS A 264 13.01 20.18 32.09
N ALA A 265 11.76 20.00 32.51
CA ALA A 265 11.43 19.41 33.80
C ALA A 265 11.69 17.89 33.79
N GLU A 266 11.38 17.21 32.69
CA GLU A 266 11.56 15.77 32.50
C GLU A 266 13.03 15.43 32.32
N LEU A 267 13.76 16.14 31.47
CA LEU A 267 15.21 15.98 31.33
C LEU A 267 15.94 16.13 32.67
N LYS A 268 15.48 17.06 33.52
CA LYS A 268 16.02 17.25 34.87
C LYS A 268 15.70 16.09 35.82
N LEU A 269 14.56 15.43 35.64
CA LEU A 269 14.19 14.23 36.41
C LEU A 269 15.01 13.03 35.94
N LEU A 270 15.08 12.79 34.63
CA LEU A 270 15.84 11.70 34.00
C LEU A 270 17.32 11.79 34.34
N ASP A 271 17.92 12.98 34.27
CA ASP A 271 19.30 13.23 34.72
C ASP A 271 19.48 12.88 36.20
N ALA A 272 18.51 13.20 37.07
CA ALA A 272 18.61 12.84 38.48
C ALA A 272 18.48 11.32 38.72
N VAL A 273 17.69 10.63 37.91
CA VAL A 273 17.45 9.18 37.98
C VAL A 273 18.68 8.40 37.47
N PHE A 274 19.16 8.68 36.26
CA PHE A 274 20.23 7.90 35.62
C PHE A 274 21.63 8.26 36.14
N ASN A 275 21.88 9.52 36.52
CA ASN A 275 23.15 9.93 37.14
C ASN A 275 23.19 9.74 38.67
N ASN A 276 22.26 8.92 39.21
CA ASN A 276 22.21 8.48 40.61
C ASN A 276 22.28 9.64 41.63
N LYS A 277 21.58 10.75 41.36
CA LYS A 277 21.54 11.88 42.30
C LYS A 277 20.76 11.48 43.55
N THR A 278 21.16 12.02 44.71
CA THR A 278 20.50 11.68 45.97
C THR A 278 19.18 12.43 46.18
N PHE A 279 18.94 13.51 45.41
CA PHE A 279 17.80 14.39 45.56
C PHE A 279 17.64 15.31 44.34
N VAL A 280 16.39 15.59 43.95
CA VAL A 280 16.08 16.66 42.97
C VAL A 280 14.78 17.39 43.32
N LYS A 281 14.73 18.68 43.00
CA LYS A 281 13.52 19.53 43.08
C LYS A 281 13.13 20.02 41.68
N ILE A 282 11.87 19.81 41.32
CA ILE A 282 11.28 20.19 40.02
C ILE A 282 9.97 20.91 40.33
N GLY A 283 9.90 22.21 40.02
CA GLY A 283 8.82 23.07 40.50
C GLY A 283 8.72 23.04 42.03
N ASP A 284 7.55 22.70 42.55
CA ASP A 284 7.30 22.49 43.99
C ASP A 284 7.48 21.04 44.46
N SER A 285 7.59 20.11 43.51
CA SER A 285 7.77 18.67 43.77
C SER A 285 9.20 18.34 44.16
N LYS A 286 9.35 17.42 45.13
CA LYS A 286 10.65 16.97 45.66
C LYS A 286 10.75 15.45 45.56
N TYR A 287 11.84 14.97 44.98
CA TYR A 287 12.12 13.54 44.81
C TYR A 287 13.29 13.13 45.69
N ASN A 288 13.05 12.17 46.58
CA ASN A 288 14.09 11.63 47.47
C ASN A 288 14.81 10.43 46.83
N LYS A 289 15.94 10.03 47.42
CA LYS A 289 16.75 8.90 46.92
C LYS A 289 15.96 7.61 46.69
N LYS A 290 15.01 7.28 47.57
CA LYS A 290 14.21 6.05 47.42
C LYS A 290 13.29 6.14 46.21
N GLN A 291 12.64 7.30 46.01
CA GLN A 291 11.80 7.56 44.84
C GLN A 291 12.61 7.53 43.54
N LEU A 292 13.80 8.12 43.51
CA LEU A 292 14.67 8.12 42.33
C LEU A 292 15.17 6.71 41.98
N ASN A 293 15.52 5.89 42.99
CA ASN A 293 15.90 4.50 42.77
C ASN A 293 14.72 3.67 42.22
N SER A 294 13.52 3.84 42.78
CA SER A 294 12.34 3.15 42.26
C SER A 294 11.98 3.59 40.83
N LEU A 295 12.18 4.87 40.49
CA LEU A 295 12.02 5.32 39.09
C LEU A 295 13.07 4.71 38.16
N LYS A 296 14.31 4.56 38.63
CA LYS A 296 15.35 3.91 37.86
C LYS A 296 14.94 2.47 37.50
N GLU A 297 14.50 1.71 38.51
CA GLU A 297 14.03 0.33 38.33
C GLU A 297 12.80 0.26 37.40
N ALA A 298 11.90 1.25 37.44
CA ALA A 298 10.74 1.29 36.54
C ALA A 298 11.07 1.72 35.10
N PHE A 299 11.98 2.67 34.91
CA PHE A 299 12.39 3.13 33.58
C PHE A 299 13.32 2.15 32.85
N THR A 300 13.91 1.20 33.58
CA THR A 300 14.65 0.06 33.01
C THR A 300 13.79 -1.22 32.97
N GLU A 301 12.47 -1.09 33.14
CA GLU A 301 11.49 -2.18 33.08
C GLU A 301 11.71 -3.34 34.09
N GLU A 302 12.51 -3.13 35.15
CA GLU A 302 12.73 -4.14 36.19
C GLU A 302 11.51 -4.27 37.12
N ILE A 303 10.67 -3.23 37.19
CA ILE A 303 9.48 -3.16 38.05
C ILE A 303 8.36 -2.37 37.35
N GLU A 304 7.12 -2.85 37.39
CA GLU A 304 5.95 -2.14 36.83
C GLU A 304 5.68 -0.80 37.54
N TRP A 305 5.44 0.27 36.77
CA TRP A 305 5.09 1.61 37.28
C TRP A 305 3.92 1.58 38.27
N GLU A 306 2.88 0.80 37.98
CA GLU A 306 1.69 0.63 38.83
C GLU A 306 2.01 0.16 40.25
N SER A 307 3.08 -0.62 40.42
CA SER A 307 3.48 -1.16 41.72
C SER A 307 4.17 -0.12 42.63
N ILE A 308 4.80 0.90 42.02
CA ILE A 308 5.57 1.94 42.69
C ILE A 308 4.91 3.32 42.69
N LYS A 309 3.90 3.58 41.83
CA LYS A 309 3.25 4.89 41.69
C LYS A 309 2.71 5.47 43.00
N LYS A 310 2.30 4.59 43.93
CA LYS A 310 1.87 4.94 45.30
C LYS A 310 2.91 5.71 46.12
N TYR A 311 4.18 5.68 45.73
CA TYR A 311 5.27 6.42 46.37
C TYR A 311 5.39 7.86 45.89
N PHE A 312 4.57 8.30 44.93
CA PHE A 312 4.63 9.61 44.28
C PHE A 312 3.31 10.37 44.46
N SER A 313 3.36 11.70 44.59
CA SER A 313 2.14 12.53 44.60
C SER A 313 1.53 12.66 43.20
N GLU A 314 0.26 13.06 43.08
CA GLU A 314 -0.42 13.22 41.79
C GLU A 314 0.38 14.10 40.80
N SER A 315 0.89 15.24 41.25
CA SER A 315 1.73 16.13 40.42
C SER A 315 3.07 15.53 40.01
N GLN A 316 3.58 14.52 40.73
CA GLN A 316 4.78 13.79 40.34
C GLN A 316 4.43 12.69 39.35
N GLN A 317 3.32 11.99 39.59
CA GLN A 317 2.82 10.95 38.70
C GLN A 317 2.52 11.52 37.31
N GLU A 318 1.90 12.71 37.20
CA GLU A 318 1.62 13.35 35.91
C GLU A 318 2.88 13.54 35.04
N LEU A 319 3.97 14.00 35.65
CA LEU A 319 5.26 14.18 34.96
C LEU A 319 5.88 12.83 34.57
N ILE A 320 5.77 11.81 35.42
CA ILE A 320 6.34 10.47 35.18
C ILE A 320 5.55 9.73 34.10
N THR A 321 4.22 9.82 34.13
CA THR A 321 3.34 9.24 33.12
C THR A 321 3.61 9.86 31.75
N HIS A 322 3.87 11.17 31.66
CA HIS A 322 4.22 11.79 30.39
C HIS A 322 5.54 11.25 29.81
N ILE A 323 6.56 11.01 30.64
CA ILE A 323 7.81 10.35 30.20
C ILE A 323 7.54 8.95 29.65
N LEU A 324 6.69 8.16 30.31
CA LEU A 324 6.32 6.81 29.85
C LEU A 324 5.52 6.86 28.55
N LEU A 325 4.61 7.82 28.39
CA LEU A 325 3.85 8.00 27.15
C LEU A 325 4.76 8.40 25.98
N VAL A 326 5.75 9.27 26.20
CA VAL A 326 6.74 9.62 25.17
C VAL A 326 7.52 8.38 24.70
N TYR A 327 7.85 7.47 25.62
CA TYR A 327 8.48 6.19 25.31
C TYR A 327 7.52 5.25 24.55
N GLU A 328 6.28 5.08 25.03
CA GLU A 328 5.27 4.22 24.38
C GLU A 328 4.87 4.70 22.97
N ASN A 329 4.91 6.02 22.72
CA ASN A 329 4.63 6.60 21.41
C ASN A 329 5.69 6.27 20.35
N GLN A 330 6.84 5.71 20.72
CA GLN A 330 7.85 5.23 19.77
C GLN A 330 7.46 3.92 19.09
N PHE A 331 6.44 3.23 19.62
CA PHE A 331 5.98 1.93 19.15
C PHE A 331 4.72 2.00 18.28
N LEU A 332 4.25 3.20 17.90
CA LEU A 332 2.97 3.40 17.18
C LEU A 332 3.15 4.00 15.78
N ILE A 333 4.17 3.56 15.06
CA ILE A 333 4.28 3.81 13.62
C ILE A 333 4.25 2.46 12.92
N GLU A 334 3.03 1.95 12.69
CA GLU A 334 2.65 1.14 11.51
C GLU A 334 1.17 0.74 11.60
N ASP A 335 0.56 0.61 10.42
CA ASP A 335 -0.85 0.36 10.09
C ASP A 335 -1.83 1.54 10.22
N GLU A 336 -1.92 2.37 9.17
CA GLU A 336 -3.20 2.95 8.71
C GLU A 336 -3.25 2.93 7.17
N GLU A 337 -3.37 1.74 6.57
CA GLU A 337 -4.24 1.60 5.39
C GLU A 337 -5.70 1.71 5.84
N GLU A 338 -6.51 2.40 5.03
CA GLU A 338 -7.98 2.48 5.07
C GLU A 338 -8.67 3.10 6.30
N ASN A 339 -8.73 4.44 6.31
CA ASN A 339 -9.95 5.15 6.72
C ASN A 339 -10.24 6.27 5.72
N GLU A 340 -10.69 5.91 4.51
CA GLU A 340 -11.13 6.88 3.49
C GLU A 340 -12.42 7.65 3.88
N ASP A 341 -13.08 7.30 4.99
CA ASP A 341 -14.36 7.89 5.38
C ASP A 341 -14.27 9.21 6.19
N GLY A 342 -13.09 9.84 6.30
CA GLY A 342 -12.90 11.00 7.19
C GLY A 342 -12.20 12.23 6.62
N LYS A 343 -11.87 12.29 5.33
CA LYS A 343 -11.05 13.39 4.78
C LYS A 343 -11.90 14.64 4.51
N ILE A 344 -12.03 15.49 5.53
CA ILE A 344 -12.57 16.85 5.36
C ILE A 344 -11.49 17.75 4.80
N ASP A 345 -11.73 18.26 3.60
CA ASP A 345 -10.86 19.23 2.95
C ASP A 345 -11.26 20.66 3.37
N ILE A 346 -10.68 21.11 4.48
CA ILE A 346 -10.91 22.46 5.04
C ILE A 346 -10.51 23.56 4.05
N GLU A 347 -9.55 23.30 3.14
CA GLU A 347 -9.16 24.24 2.09
C GLU A 347 -10.29 24.44 1.07
N VAL A 348 -10.96 23.35 0.67
CA VAL A 348 -12.11 23.42 -0.23
C VAL A 348 -13.25 24.24 0.38
N PHE A 349 -13.59 24.02 1.65
CA PHE A 349 -14.63 24.81 2.32
C PHE A 349 -14.25 26.30 2.44
N TYR A 350 -12.97 26.60 2.70
CA TYR A 350 -12.48 27.99 2.72
C TYR A 350 -12.67 28.69 1.37
N LEU A 351 -12.34 28.01 0.27
CA LEU A 351 -12.49 28.55 -1.09
C LEU A 351 -13.96 28.76 -1.47
N MET A 352 -14.84 27.82 -1.08
CA MET A 352 -16.28 27.96 -1.28
C MET A 352 -16.85 29.17 -0.53
N ASP A 353 -16.53 29.31 0.76
CA ASP A 353 -16.97 30.45 1.59
C ASP A 353 -16.43 31.79 1.05
N GLN A 354 -15.21 31.80 0.51
CA GLN A 354 -14.62 32.97 -0.13
C GLN A 354 -15.42 33.42 -1.37
N ILE A 355 -15.88 32.48 -2.20
CA ILE A 355 -16.69 32.80 -3.40
C ILE A 355 -18.02 33.42 -2.98
N GLU A 356 -18.72 32.82 -2.02
CA GLU A 356 -20.02 33.31 -1.54
C GLU A 356 -19.92 34.71 -0.93
N ARG A 357 -18.89 34.97 -0.11
CA ARG A 357 -18.63 36.30 0.46
C ARG A 357 -18.37 37.36 -0.63
N ASN A 358 -17.59 37.01 -1.65
CA ASN A 358 -17.32 37.90 -2.79
C ASN A 358 -18.59 38.20 -3.61
N GLU A 359 -19.51 37.25 -3.75
CA GLU A 359 -20.78 37.45 -4.44
C GLU A 359 -21.74 38.35 -3.64
N MET A 360 -21.81 38.17 -2.32
CA MET A 360 -22.61 39.02 -1.43
C MET A 360 -22.16 40.49 -1.49
N ASP A 361 -20.85 40.74 -1.46
CA ASP A 361 -20.27 42.09 -1.53
C ASP A 361 -20.54 42.78 -2.88
N ASN A 362 -20.63 42.02 -3.97
CA ASN A 362 -20.82 42.55 -5.32
C ASN A 362 -22.28 42.78 -5.72
N ILE A 363 -23.22 41.97 -5.23
CA ILE A 363 -24.63 41.97 -5.69
C ILE A 363 -25.58 42.56 -4.63
N GLY A 364 -25.16 42.67 -3.36
CA GLY A 364 -25.96 43.27 -2.29
C GLY A 364 -27.20 42.48 -1.89
N SER A 365 -27.27 41.19 -2.23
CA SER A 365 -28.30 40.25 -1.82
C SER A 365 -27.68 38.95 -1.29
N SER A 366 -28.14 38.48 -0.13
CA SER A 366 -27.77 37.16 0.42
C SER A 366 -28.54 36.06 -0.30
N ILE A 367 -27.87 35.28 -1.13
CA ILE A 367 -28.49 34.12 -1.79
C ILE A 367 -27.92 32.78 -1.24
N GLY A 368 -26.93 32.80 -0.34
CA GLY A 368 -26.44 31.63 0.41
C GLY A 368 -26.21 31.94 1.90
N ASP A 369 -26.25 30.88 2.73
CA ASP A 369 -25.80 30.90 4.12
C ASP A 369 -24.29 30.63 4.11
N LEU A 370 -23.49 31.54 4.70
CA LEU A 370 -22.03 31.42 4.76
C LEU A 370 -21.63 30.18 5.57
N ILE A 371 -20.60 29.46 5.08
CA ILE A 371 -20.14 28.19 5.66
C ILE A 371 -19.45 28.43 7.00
N PHE A 372 -18.57 29.43 7.06
CA PHE A 372 -17.84 29.79 8.29
C PHE A 372 -18.32 31.11 8.85
N THR A 373 -18.25 31.25 10.18
CA THR A 373 -18.42 32.56 10.81
C THR A 373 -17.26 33.50 10.43
N ASP A 374 -17.49 34.82 10.44
CA ASP A 374 -16.44 35.79 10.06
C ASP A 374 -15.10 35.57 10.80
N PRO A 375 -15.08 35.30 12.13
CA PRO A 375 -13.83 35.02 12.84
C PRO A 375 -13.12 33.75 12.37
N GLN A 376 -13.86 32.69 12.04
CA GLN A 376 -13.30 31.42 11.56
C GLN A 376 -12.72 31.61 10.16
N TYR A 377 -13.46 32.29 9.29
CA TYR A 377 -12.98 32.63 7.95
C TYR A 377 -11.72 33.51 8.00
N GLU A 378 -11.64 34.51 8.89
CA GLU A 378 -10.45 35.34 9.05
C GLU A 378 -9.22 34.56 9.51
N LEU A 379 -9.41 33.50 10.32
CA LEU A 379 -8.32 32.59 10.72
C LEU A 379 -7.84 31.75 9.52
N LEU A 380 -8.77 31.16 8.75
CA LEU A 380 -8.45 30.42 7.52
C LEU A 380 -7.72 31.32 6.51
N ASP A 381 -8.20 32.55 6.33
CA ASP A 381 -7.57 33.54 5.47
C ASP A 381 -6.16 33.91 5.96
N ALA A 382 -5.93 33.94 7.28
CA ALA A 382 -4.59 34.16 7.82
C ALA A 382 -3.63 32.99 7.56
N ILE A 383 -4.14 31.75 7.62
CA ILE A 383 -3.37 30.54 7.37
C ILE A 383 -3.05 30.43 5.87
N TYR A 384 -4.06 30.37 5.00
CA TYR A 384 -3.90 30.10 3.57
C TYR A 384 -3.26 31.27 2.79
N LYS A 385 -3.47 32.53 3.19
CA LYS A 385 -2.75 33.68 2.59
C LYS A 385 -1.41 33.97 3.23
N ASN A 386 -0.91 33.06 4.07
CA ASN A 386 0.38 33.15 4.72
C ASN A 386 0.60 34.47 5.49
N LYS A 387 -0.40 34.92 6.24
CA LYS A 387 -0.27 36.12 7.06
C LYS A 387 0.70 35.89 8.22
N PRO A 388 1.41 36.93 8.68
CA PRO A 388 2.37 36.81 9.77
C PRO A 388 1.73 36.56 11.14
N SER A 389 0.44 36.88 11.30
CA SER A 389 -0.29 36.71 12.55
C SER A 389 -1.81 36.81 12.35
N PHE A 390 -2.55 36.29 13.32
CA PHE A 390 -4.00 36.44 13.47
C PHE A 390 -4.33 36.98 14.87
N GLU A 391 -5.25 37.93 14.98
CA GLU A 391 -5.72 38.44 16.26
C GLU A 391 -7.23 38.65 16.24
N ASN A 392 -7.93 38.07 17.23
CA ASN A 392 -9.33 38.33 17.49
C ASN A 392 -9.52 38.86 18.91
N GLN A 393 -9.82 40.16 19.02
CA GLN A 393 -9.91 40.86 20.30
C GLN A 393 -11.11 40.40 21.16
N LEU A 394 -12.22 40.01 20.52
CA LEU A 394 -13.42 39.56 21.22
C LEU A 394 -13.19 38.21 21.90
N MET A 395 -12.56 37.28 21.18
CA MET A 395 -12.22 35.95 21.70
C MET A 395 -10.93 35.95 22.54
N LYS A 396 -10.17 37.05 22.51
CA LYS A 396 -8.84 37.20 23.13
C LYS A 396 -7.87 36.13 22.64
N ILE A 397 -7.81 35.96 21.33
CA ILE A 397 -6.90 35.05 20.63
C ILE A 397 -5.88 35.89 19.88
N SER A 398 -4.60 35.56 20.04
CA SER A 398 -3.50 36.15 19.27
C SER A 398 -2.55 35.01 18.91
N LEU A 399 -2.34 34.82 17.62
CA LEU A 399 -1.54 33.75 17.04
C LEU A 399 -0.49 34.36 16.13
N LYS A 400 0.76 33.96 16.34
CA LYS A 400 1.91 34.28 15.50
C LYS A 400 2.05 33.23 14.41
N ARG A 401 2.94 33.50 13.45
CA ARG A 401 3.19 32.62 12.31
C ARG A 401 3.41 31.15 12.69
N GLU A 402 4.30 30.88 13.64
CA GLU A 402 4.59 29.50 14.10
C GLU A 402 3.36 28.76 14.63
N GLU A 403 2.39 29.48 15.21
CA GLU A 403 1.15 28.89 15.72
C GLU A 403 0.13 28.68 14.60
N LEU A 404 0.12 29.55 13.57
CA LEU A 404 -0.67 29.36 12.36
C LEU A 404 -0.18 28.16 11.54
N ASP A 405 1.15 27.97 11.44
CA ASP A 405 1.74 26.82 10.76
C ASP A 405 1.37 25.50 11.45
N LYS A 406 1.27 25.48 12.79
CA LYS A 406 0.78 24.32 13.54
C LYS A 406 -0.69 24.00 13.25
N ILE A 407 -1.51 25.04 13.07
CA ILE A 407 -2.93 24.85 12.73
C ILE A 407 -3.07 24.34 11.30
N ALA A 408 -2.27 24.85 10.36
CA ALA A 408 -2.24 24.33 8.98
C ALA A 408 -1.95 22.83 8.96
N LYS A 409 -0.92 22.39 9.71
CA LYS A 409 -0.58 20.96 9.86
C LYS A 409 -1.72 20.13 10.45
N VAL A 410 -2.54 20.70 11.35
CA VAL A 410 -3.72 20.01 11.89
C VAL A 410 -4.76 19.78 10.80
N PHE A 411 -4.92 20.70 9.85
CA PHE A 411 -5.84 20.49 8.72
C PHE A 411 -5.33 19.40 7.78
N ASP A 412 -4.03 19.37 7.50
CA ASP A 412 -3.40 18.32 6.69
C ASP A 412 -3.50 16.92 7.34
N GLN A 413 -3.49 16.88 8.67
CA GLN A 413 -3.46 15.65 9.47
C GLN A 413 -4.66 15.53 10.42
N LEU A 414 -5.85 15.91 9.94
CA LEU A 414 -7.04 16.05 10.77
C LEU A 414 -7.44 14.78 11.52
N HIS A 415 -7.29 13.61 10.88
CA HIS A 415 -7.56 12.30 11.46
C HIS A 415 -6.67 12.00 12.68
N LEU A 416 -5.39 12.38 12.65
CA LEU A 416 -4.47 12.24 13.77
C LEU A 416 -4.82 13.21 14.90
N TYR A 417 -5.24 14.43 14.57
CA TYR A 417 -5.67 15.41 15.56
C TYR A 417 -6.95 14.98 16.29
N GLN A 418 -7.93 14.43 15.57
CA GLN A 418 -9.20 13.98 16.14
C GLN A 418 -9.09 12.71 16.99
N SER A 419 -8.23 11.78 16.58
CA SER A 419 -7.93 10.56 17.35
C SER A 419 -7.08 10.84 18.60
N GLY A 420 -6.64 12.09 18.80
CA GLY A 420 -5.76 12.48 19.91
C GLY A 420 -4.30 12.04 19.73
N LYS A 421 -3.97 11.41 18.59
CA LYS A 421 -2.63 10.96 18.21
C LYS A 421 -1.71 12.13 17.84
N MET A 422 -2.25 13.26 17.38
CA MET A 422 -1.53 14.52 17.16
C MET A 422 -1.89 15.55 18.24
N VAL A 423 -0.91 15.91 19.07
CA VAL A 423 -1.09 16.92 20.11
C VAL A 423 -0.32 18.20 19.76
N ILE A 424 -1.05 19.24 19.35
CA ILE A 424 -0.45 20.56 19.17
C ILE A 424 -0.58 21.44 20.41
N SER A 425 0.52 22.10 20.76
CA SER A 425 0.53 23.10 21.83
C SER A 425 0.05 24.45 21.29
N LEU A 426 -1.23 24.75 21.53
CA LEU A 426 -1.85 26.05 21.28
C LEU A 426 -2.32 26.69 22.60
N PRO A 427 -2.41 28.03 22.67
CA PRO A 427 -3.11 28.69 23.76
C PRO A 427 -4.51 28.10 23.93
N LYS A 428 -4.93 27.82 25.18
CA LYS A 428 -6.19 27.10 25.48
C LYS A 428 -7.41 27.62 24.70
N LYS A 429 -7.54 28.94 24.57
CA LYS A 429 -8.64 29.57 23.82
C LYS A 429 -8.52 29.40 22.30
N ALA A 430 -7.31 29.38 21.78
CA ALA A 430 -7.06 29.14 20.37
C ALA A 430 -7.35 27.68 20.01
N LYS A 431 -6.98 26.72 20.88
CA LYS A 431 -7.32 25.31 20.69
C LYS A 431 -8.84 25.11 20.57
N PHE A 432 -9.61 25.61 21.55
CA PHE A 432 -11.08 25.53 21.48
C PHE A 432 -11.67 26.18 20.23
N PHE A 433 -11.06 27.27 19.76
CA PHE A 433 -11.53 27.96 18.57
C PHE A 433 -11.20 27.19 17.28
N VAL A 434 -10.06 26.51 17.22
CA VAL A 434 -9.70 25.61 16.11
C VAL A 434 -10.59 24.37 16.12
N ASP A 435 -10.89 23.79 17.29
CA ASP A 435 -11.81 22.66 17.42
C ASP A 435 -13.22 23.02 16.93
N ASP A 436 -13.70 24.23 17.26
CA ASP A 436 -15.00 24.77 16.82
C ASP A 436 -15.06 25.01 15.30
N LEU A 437 -13.97 25.51 14.71
CA LEU A 437 -13.83 25.66 13.26
C LEU A 437 -13.89 24.30 12.56
N ILE A 438 -13.16 23.31 13.07
CA ILE A 438 -13.14 21.96 12.53
C ILE A 438 -14.55 21.37 12.57
N ASN A 439 -15.25 21.46 13.70
CA ASN A 439 -16.63 20.99 13.81
C ASN A 439 -17.58 21.70 12.82
N THR A 440 -17.38 23.00 12.59
CA THR A 440 -18.15 23.75 11.58
C THR A 440 -17.94 23.17 10.17
N ALA A 441 -16.71 22.79 9.83
CA ALA A 441 -16.43 22.13 8.55
C ALA A 441 -17.10 20.74 8.46
N PHE A 442 -17.10 19.97 9.55
CA PHE A 442 -17.84 18.69 9.63
C PHE A 442 -19.33 18.83 9.42
N GLU A 443 -19.97 19.82 10.05
CA GLU A 443 -21.41 20.03 9.93
C GLU A 443 -21.84 20.44 8.51
N ASN A 444 -20.93 21.03 7.72
CA ASN A 444 -21.19 21.49 6.36
C ASN A 444 -20.72 20.49 5.28
N ASP A 445 -20.18 19.32 5.66
CA ASP A 445 -19.77 18.30 4.71
C ASP A 445 -21.01 17.63 4.06
N PRO A 446 -21.18 17.69 2.73
CA PRO A 446 -22.33 17.11 2.04
C PRO A 446 -22.41 15.57 2.10
N LYS A 447 -21.48 14.88 2.76
CA LYS A 447 -21.47 13.42 2.89
C LYS A 447 -22.25 12.83 4.10
N ILE A 448 -23.02 13.62 4.86
CA ILE A 448 -23.95 13.10 5.89
C ILE A 448 -25.38 12.91 5.36
#